data_AF-A0A4R0MN77-F1
#
_entry.id   AF-A0A4R0MN77-F1
#
_cell.length_a   1.000
_cell.length_b   1.000
_cell.length_c   1.000
_cell.angle_alpha   90.00
_cell.angle_beta   90.00
_cell.angle_gamma   90.00
#
_symmetry.space_group_name_H-M   'P 1'
#
loop_
_entity.id
_entity.type
_entity.pdbx_description
1 polymer ?
#
loop_
_entity_poly.entity_id
_entity_poly.type
_entity_poly.pdbx_seq_one_letter_code
_entity_poly.pdbx_strand_id
1 'polypeptide(L)'
;MIKTIRTDSEHPDFIELVKHLDAYLAEIDGNEHAFYAQFNKIDKIKHVVIAYENDIPLGCGAIKELSPVAMEVKRMYTSPNGRKKGIATTILKELESWTGELGYENCLLETGIRQAEAVSLYKKCGYKRIPNYGQYIGVENSVCFKKEVEVNPLGKICYTDFDQLNSFIQEKNTGQILIDYRLLSDYEGMVLGIGIIFGAANERYALDVEWISFGLDLLGENLTMSYSYQFTNLKSLLDYLAITYSIDVTDIPIKYKIDSEKFPNPFKDEELKPAFEESWARFKQDFAAGKFLDPSLKLVYTSPPFTE
;
A
#
# COMPACT_ATOMS: atom_id res chain seq x y z
N MET A 1 22.67 -5.87 5.19
CA MET A 1 21.60 -5.00 4.62
C MET A 1 20.42 -5.06 5.58
N ILE A 2 19.78 -3.93 5.90
CA ILE A 2 18.58 -3.93 6.75
C ILE A 2 17.38 -4.27 5.88
N LYS A 3 16.60 -5.29 6.27
CA LYS A 3 15.36 -5.68 5.59
C LYS A 3 14.19 -5.47 6.54
N THR A 4 13.10 -4.89 6.05
CA THR A 4 11.83 -4.81 6.80
C THR A 4 10.84 -5.86 6.30
N ILE A 5 9.96 -6.31 7.19
CA ILE A 5 8.76 -7.05 6.82
C ILE A 5 7.54 -6.37 7.46
N ARG A 6 6.39 -6.50 6.81
CA ARG A 6 5.08 -6.14 7.36
C ARG A 6 4.38 -7.39 7.87
N THR A 7 3.78 -7.31 9.04
CA THR A 7 3.11 -8.41 9.75
C THR A 7 2.10 -7.84 10.76
N ASP A 8 1.71 -8.63 11.77
CA ASP A 8 0.78 -8.25 12.83
C ASP A 8 1.36 -8.53 14.23
N SER A 9 0.53 -8.30 15.25
CA SER A 9 0.87 -8.48 16.65
C SER A 9 1.16 -9.92 17.09
N GLU A 10 0.83 -10.92 16.27
CA GLU A 10 1.01 -12.35 16.60
C GLU A 10 2.40 -12.86 16.19
N HIS A 11 3.17 -12.07 15.42
CA HIS A 11 4.50 -12.48 14.99
C HIS A 11 5.46 -12.70 16.19
N PRO A 12 6.13 -13.86 16.29
CA PRO A 12 6.94 -14.21 17.46
C PRO A 12 8.06 -13.20 17.74
N ASP A 13 8.76 -12.75 16.69
CA ASP A 13 9.83 -11.75 16.86
C ASP A 13 9.31 -10.37 17.31
N PHE A 14 8.09 -9.99 16.93
CA PHE A 14 7.49 -8.77 17.44
C PHE A 14 7.16 -8.91 18.92
N ILE A 15 6.57 -10.03 19.32
CA ILE A 15 6.27 -10.33 20.73
C ILE A 15 7.54 -10.26 21.57
N GLU A 16 8.64 -10.86 21.10
CA GLU A 16 9.92 -10.85 21.82
C GLU A 16 10.54 -9.44 21.90
N LEU A 17 10.56 -8.68 20.79
CA LEU A 17 11.02 -7.30 20.79
C LEU A 17 10.19 -6.40 21.72
N VAL A 18 8.87 -6.63 21.81
CA VAL A 18 8.00 -5.88 22.74
C VAL A 18 8.29 -6.24 24.19
N LYS A 19 8.62 -7.50 24.53
CA LYS A 19 9.10 -7.83 25.89
C LYS A 19 10.35 -7.05 26.25
N HIS A 20 11.30 -6.91 25.33
CA HIS A 20 12.50 -6.11 25.54
C HIS A 20 12.20 -4.61 25.67
N LEU A 21 11.21 -4.10 24.92
CA LEU A 21 10.71 -2.74 25.07
C LEU A 21 10.10 -2.52 26.46
N ASP A 22 9.22 -3.43 26.90
CA ASP A 22 8.52 -3.30 28.18
C ASP A 22 9.52 -3.34 29.35
N ALA A 23 10.53 -4.22 29.29
CA ALA A 23 11.63 -4.26 30.27
C ALA A 23 12.43 -2.95 30.29
N TYR A 24 12.77 -2.39 29.12
CA TYR A 24 13.48 -1.12 29.01
C TYR A 24 12.67 0.06 29.55
N LEU A 25 11.36 0.11 29.27
CA LEU A 25 10.49 1.15 29.80
C LEU A 25 10.29 1.03 31.32
N ALA A 26 10.28 -0.18 31.87
CA ALA A 26 10.21 -0.37 33.33
C ALA A 26 11.43 0.24 34.05
N GLU A 27 12.62 0.14 33.46
CA GLU A 27 13.84 0.77 34.01
C GLU A 27 13.80 2.30 33.93
N ILE A 28 13.24 2.86 32.86
CA ILE A 28 13.20 4.31 32.62
C ILE A 28 12.07 5.01 33.38
N ASP A 29 10.90 4.38 33.45
CA ASP A 29 9.71 4.98 34.04
C ASP A 29 9.55 4.67 35.54
N GLY A 30 10.33 3.71 36.06
CA GLY A 30 10.36 3.38 37.48
C GLY A 30 8.96 3.12 38.04
N ASN A 31 8.58 3.86 39.09
CA ASN A 31 7.29 3.70 39.78
C ASN A 31 6.06 4.08 38.91
N GLU A 32 6.24 4.77 37.78
CA GLU A 32 5.13 5.15 36.88
C GLU A 32 4.80 4.05 35.85
N HIS A 33 5.60 2.99 35.75
CA HIS A 33 5.47 1.95 34.73
C HIS A 33 4.11 1.25 34.72
N ALA A 34 3.52 1.00 35.91
CA ALA A 34 2.22 0.35 36.03
C ALA A 34 1.08 1.17 35.38
N PHE A 35 1.18 2.50 35.38
CA PHE A 35 0.19 3.38 34.74
C PHE A 35 0.25 3.28 33.21
N TYR A 36 1.43 3.13 32.62
CA TYR A 36 1.61 3.04 31.17
C TYR A 36 1.33 1.63 30.62
N ALA A 37 1.62 0.58 31.41
CA ALA A 37 1.41 -0.81 31.01
C ALA A 37 -0.06 -1.14 30.65
N GLN A 38 -1.04 -0.55 31.34
CA GLN A 38 -2.46 -0.81 31.06
C GLN A 38 -2.92 -0.33 29.67
N PHE A 39 -2.24 0.66 29.10
CA PHE A 39 -2.56 1.25 27.79
C PHE A 39 -1.80 0.57 26.63
N ASN A 40 -0.94 -0.37 26.99
CA ASN A 40 0.00 -1.06 26.13
C ASN A 40 -0.36 -2.54 26.08
N LYS A 41 -1.55 -2.87 25.58
CA LYS A 41 -1.87 -4.26 25.21
C LYS A 41 -1.50 -4.49 23.75
N ILE A 42 -0.83 -5.62 23.49
CA ILE A 42 -0.44 -6.05 22.13
C ILE A 42 -1.64 -6.61 21.38
N ASP A 43 -2.63 -7.12 22.11
CA ASP A 43 -3.79 -7.83 21.58
C ASP A 43 -4.50 -7.02 20.48
N LYS A 44 -4.32 -7.46 19.23
CA LYS A 44 -5.01 -7.01 18.00
C LYS A 44 -4.40 -5.82 17.25
N ILE A 45 -3.08 -5.67 17.21
CA ILE A 45 -2.45 -4.72 16.27
C ILE A 45 -2.25 -5.39 14.91
N LYS A 46 -2.97 -4.93 13.90
CA LYS A 46 -2.95 -5.51 12.54
C LYS A 46 -1.71 -5.14 11.71
N HIS A 47 -1.05 -4.03 12.06
CA HIS A 47 0.00 -3.45 11.22
C HIS A 47 1.27 -3.26 12.03
N VAL A 48 2.21 -4.18 11.81
CA VAL A 48 3.49 -4.26 12.50
C VAL A 48 4.62 -4.31 11.47
N VAL A 49 5.68 -3.55 11.70
CA VAL A 49 6.92 -3.61 10.93
C VAL A 49 8.03 -4.16 11.82
N ILE A 50 8.76 -5.15 11.33
CA ILE A 50 9.96 -5.69 11.98
C ILE A 50 11.15 -5.50 11.03
N ALA A 51 12.28 -5.04 11.57
CA ALA A 51 13.53 -4.88 10.84
C ALA A 51 14.55 -5.95 11.24
N TYR A 52 15.17 -6.56 10.23
CA TYR A 52 16.17 -7.62 10.36
C TYR A 52 17.52 -7.18 9.79
N GLU A 53 18.58 -7.71 10.37
CA GLU A 53 19.93 -7.72 9.80
C GLU A 53 20.47 -9.15 9.91
N ASN A 54 20.80 -9.78 8.78
CA ASN A 54 21.26 -11.17 8.72
C ASN A 54 20.32 -12.14 9.47
N ASP A 55 19.01 -12.01 9.21
CA ASP A 55 17.92 -12.79 9.84
C ASP A 55 17.77 -12.62 11.36
N ILE A 56 18.47 -11.65 11.96
CA ILE A 56 18.32 -11.30 13.37
C ILE A 56 17.32 -10.13 13.49
N PRO A 57 16.22 -10.25 14.25
CA PRO A 57 15.30 -9.15 14.49
C PRO A 57 15.96 -8.10 15.38
N LEU A 58 16.10 -6.88 14.87
CA LEU A 58 16.82 -5.80 15.56
C LEU A 58 15.94 -4.63 15.96
N GLY A 59 14.71 -4.53 15.46
CA GLY A 59 13.77 -3.50 15.87
C GLY A 59 12.37 -3.73 15.33
N CYS A 60 11.39 -3.07 15.94
CA CYS A 60 10.01 -3.11 15.52
C CYS A 60 9.31 -1.78 15.71
N GLY A 61 8.12 -1.68 15.12
CA GLY A 61 7.15 -0.63 15.38
C GLY A 61 5.78 -1.06 14.85
N ALA A 62 4.73 -0.41 15.30
CA ALA A 62 3.38 -0.75 14.91
C ALA A 62 2.54 0.52 14.69
N ILE A 63 1.47 0.40 13.93
CA ILE A 63 0.46 1.47 13.78
C ILE A 63 -0.93 0.93 14.08
N LYS A 64 -1.74 1.76 14.75
CA LYS A 64 -3.13 1.45 15.08
C LYS A 64 -4.01 2.65 14.71
N GLU A 65 -5.22 2.37 14.24
CA GLU A 65 -6.21 3.42 14.00
C GLU A 65 -6.49 4.21 15.28
N LEU A 66 -6.34 5.54 15.18
CA LEU A 66 -6.62 6.48 16.25
C LEU A 66 -7.90 7.28 15.98
N SER A 67 -8.11 7.67 14.72
CA SER A 67 -9.30 8.37 14.24
C SER A 67 -9.47 8.12 12.74
N PRO A 68 -10.59 8.54 12.12
CA PRO A 68 -10.80 8.38 10.68
C PRO A 68 -9.72 8.97 9.77
N VAL A 69 -8.86 9.87 10.29
CA VAL A 69 -7.82 10.59 9.53
C VAL A 69 -6.41 10.40 10.12
N ALA A 70 -6.26 9.56 11.15
CA ALA A 70 -4.99 9.38 11.84
C ALA A 70 -4.73 7.93 12.30
N MET A 71 -3.49 7.49 12.10
CA MET A 71 -2.92 6.33 12.77
C MET A 71 -2.00 6.77 13.90
N GLU A 72 -1.99 6.02 15.00
CA GLU A 72 -1.04 6.16 16.10
C GLU A 72 0.12 5.16 15.92
N VAL A 73 1.35 5.67 15.84
CA VAL A 73 2.57 4.86 15.93
C VAL A 73 2.74 4.42 17.38
N LYS A 74 2.84 3.10 17.59
CA LYS A 74 3.03 2.47 18.89
C LYS A 74 4.18 1.46 18.83
N ARG A 75 4.66 1.05 20.00
CA ARG A 75 5.60 -0.08 20.16
C ARG A 75 6.88 0.03 19.34
N MET A 76 7.36 1.25 19.12
CA MET A 76 8.65 1.49 18.49
C MET A 76 9.77 1.04 19.43
N TYR A 77 10.62 0.13 18.95
CA TYR A 77 11.78 -0.35 19.68
C TYR A 77 12.93 -0.67 18.74
N THR A 78 14.15 -0.48 19.22
CA THR A 78 15.37 -0.95 18.55
C THR A 78 16.28 -1.56 19.60
N SER A 79 16.62 -2.83 19.38
CA SER A 79 17.54 -3.58 20.22
C SER A 79 18.87 -2.84 20.37
N PRO A 80 19.59 -3.00 21.49
CA PRO A 80 20.90 -2.38 21.69
C PRO A 80 21.87 -2.62 20.52
N ASN A 81 21.85 -3.83 19.95
CA ASN A 81 22.69 -4.24 18.82
C ASN A 81 22.30 -3.59 17.47
N GLY A 82 21.08 -3.05 17.39
CA GLY A 82 20.54 -2.33 16.24
C GLY A 82 20.66 -0.80 16.32
N ARG A 83 21.05 -0.24 17.46
CA ARG A 83 21.11 1.23 17.65
C ARG A 83 22.20 1.86 16.78
N LYS A 84 22.00 3.13 16.43
CA LYS A 84 22.90 3.93 15.56
C LYS A 84 23.10 3.38 14.14
N LYS A 85 22.34 2.36 13.72
CA LYS A 85 22.34 1.81 12.35
C LYS A 85 21.20 2.33 11.46
N GLY A 86 20.42 3.31 11.94
CA GLY A 86 19.28 3.87 11.19
C GLY A 86 17.99 3.04 11.24
N ILE A 87 17.98 1.89 11.94
CA ILE A 87 16.85 0.95 12.00
C ILE A 87 15.53 1.62 12.43
N ALA A 88 15.55 2.42 13.49
CA ALA A 88 14.35 3.12 13.95
C ALA A 88 13.77 4.08 12.88
N THR A 89 14.64 4.74 12.11
CA THR A 89 14.22 5.60 11.00
C THR A 89 13.63 4.78 9.85
N THR A 90 14.23 3.63 9.52
CA THR A 90 13.72 2.72 8.49
C THR A 90 12.32 2.21 8.85
N ILE A 91 12.15 1.72 10.07
CA ILE A 91 10.85 1.25 10.57
C ILE A 91 9.82 2.39 10.55
N LEU A 92 10.18 3.56 11.06
CA LEU A 92 9.26 4.70 11.13
C LEU A 92 8.79 5.15 9.74
N LYS A 93 9.70 5.21 8.76
CA LYS A 93 9.35 5.53 7.36
C LYS A 93 8.43 4.47 6.74
N GLU A 94 8.67 3.19 7.04
CA GLU A 94 7.81 2.10 6.56
C GLU A 94 6.39 2.22 7.14
N LEU A 95 6.27 2.55 8.43
CA LEU A 95 4.98 2.78 9.08
C LEU A 95 4.28 4.03 8.54
N GLU A 96 5.03 5.10 8.24
CA GLU A 96 4.50 6.31 7.60
C GLU A 96 3.96 6.01 6.20
N SER A 97 4.71 5.25 5.40
CA SER A 97 4.27 4.78 4.07
C SER A 97 3.00 3.94 4.20
N TRP A 98 2.99 2.96 5.10
CA TRP A 98 1.85 2.10 5.32
C TRP A 98 0.62 2.90 5.82
N THR A 99 0.82 3.93 6.64
CA THR A 99 -0.26 4.85 7.05
C THR A 99 -0.89 5.57 5.86
N GLY A 100 -0.07 6.12 4.96
CA GLY A 100 -0.54 6.77 3.74
C GLY A 100 -1.21 5.82 2.76
N GLU A 101 -0.70 4.58 2.63
CA GLU A 101 -1.28 3.51 1.83
C GLU A 101 -2.66 3.07 2.35
N LEU A 102 -2.86 3.09 3.67
CA LEU A 102 -4.15 2.84 4.32
C LEU A 102 -5.12 4.04 4.20
N GLY A 103 -4.69 5.15 3.59
CA GLY A 103 -5.52 6.33 3.34
C GLY A 103 -5.62 7.30 4.52
N TYR A 104 -4.77 7.16 5.54
CA TYR A 104 -4.75 8.09 6.67
C TYR A 104 -3.82 9.27 6.39
N GLU A 105 -4.22 10.44 6.86
CA GLU A 105 -3.49 11.69 6.56
C GLU A 105 -2.35 11.98 7.54
N ASN A 106 -2.41 11.35 8.71
CA ASN A 106 -1.57 11.71 9.83
C ASN A 106 -1.02 10.49 10.56
N CYS A 107 0.28 10.54 10.87
CA CYS A 107 0.88 9.73 11.92
C CYS A 107 0.94 10.56 13.20
N LEU A 108 0.30 10.07 14.26
CA LEU A 108 0.42 10.60 15.60
C LEU A 108 1.22 9.62 16.46
N LEU A 109 1.83 10.12 17.51
CA LEU A 109 2.47 9.27 18.52
C LEU A 109 2.57 9.99 19.85
N GLU A 110 2.75 9.19 20.88
CA GLU A 110 3.14 9.62 22.20
C GLU A 110 4.49 8.98 22.56
N THR A 111 5.30 9.71 23.33
CA THR A 111 6.49 9.17 23.98
C THR A 111 6.75 9.91 25.30
N GLY A 112 7.39 9.25 26.26
CA GLY A 112 7.77 9.87 27.51
C GLY A 112 8.88 10.91 27.33
N ILE A 113 8.83 12.01 28.08
CA ILE A 113 9.84 13.10 28.04
C ILE A 113 11.26 12.57 28.33
N ARG A 114 11.37 11.53 29.16
CA ARG A 114 12.64 10.88 29.51
C ARG A 114 13.26 10.08 28.37
N GLN A 115 12.51 9.76 27.31
CA GLN A 115 12.98 9.03 26.13
C GLN A 115 13.62 9.99 25.11
N ALA A 116 14.74 10.61 25.49
CA ALA A 116 15.37 11.69 24.73
C ALA A 116 15.76 11.28 23.28
N GLU A 117 16.20 10.04 23.08
CA GLU A 117 16.52 9.50 21.75
C GLU A 117 15.29 9.40 20.85
N ALA A 118 14.14 8.97 21.40
CA ALA A 118 12.88 8.89 20.66
C ALA A 118 12.39 10.30 20.28
N VAL A 119 12.42 11.24 21.22
CA VAL A 119 12.08 12.64 20.97
C VAL A 119 12.96 13.25 19.86
N SER A 120 14.26 12.96 19.89
CA SER A 120 15.21 13.42 18.87
C SER A 120 14.93 12.80 17.50
N LEU A 121 14.67 11.49 17.46
CA LEU A 121 14.29 10.77 16.23
C LEU A 121 13.06 11.39 15.58
N TYR A 122 11.97 11.57 16.33
CA TYR A 122 10.71 12.09 15.77
C TYR A 122 10.87 13.51 15.23
N LYS A 123 11.55 14.39 15.98
CA LYS A 123 11.89 15.74 15.50
C LYS A 123 12.70 15.70 14.19
N LYS A 124 13.72 14.85 14.12
CA LYS A 124 14.54 14.68 12.91
C LYS A 124 13.74 14.13 11.73
N CYS A 125 12.73 13.31 11.99
CA CYS A 125 11.84 12.74 10.97
C CYS A 125 10.70 13.69 10.56
N GLY A 126 10.67 14.93 11.07
CA GLY A 126 9.71 15.96 10.68
C GLY A 126 8.43 16.00 11.51
N TYR A 127 8.36 15.26 12.61
CA TYR A 127 7.22 15.34 13.52
C TYR A 127 7.22 16.67 14.27
N LYS A 128 6.04 17.29 14.33
CA LYS A 128 5.78 18.52 15.09
C LYS A 128 5.14 18.16 16.42
N ARG A 129 5.59 18.81 17.50
CA ARG A 129 4.97 18.66 18.82
C ARG A 129 3.55 19.24 18.79
N ILE A 130 2.61 18.52 19.38
CA ILE A 130 1.21 18.93 19.53
C ILE A 130 0.79 18.85 21.01
N PRO A 131 -0.35 19.44 21.40
CA PRO A 131 -0.94 19.14 22.71
C PRO A 131 -1.15 17.64 22.89
N ASN A 132 -1.07 17.16 24.14
CA ASN A 132 -1.35 15.76 24.42
C ASN A 132 -2.82 15.44 24.08
N TYR A 133 -3.07 14.24 23.55
CA TYR A 133 -4.37 13.82 23.05
C TYR A 133 -4.85 12.55 23.75
N GLY A 134 -6.16 12.29 23.63
CA GLY A 134 -6.79 11.10 24.19
C GLY A 134 -6.48 10.92 25.67
N GLN A 135 -5.99 9.74 26.04
CA GLN A 135 -5.65 9.39 27.41
C GLN A 135 -4.41 10.11 27.98
N TYR A 136 -3.63 10.79 27.14
CA TYR A 136 -2.40 11.48 27.57
C TYR A 136 -2.66 12.95 27.98
N ILE A 137 -3.90 13.42 27.87
CA ILE A 137 -4.28 14.78 28.29
C ILE A 137 -3.99 14.95 29.78
N GLY A 138 -3.22 15.99 30.13
CA GLY A 138 -2.82 16.29 31.52
C GLY A 138 -1.69 15.42 32.07
N VAL A 139 -1.13 14.48 31.29
CA VAL A 139 0.02 13.67 31.69
C VAL A 139 1.31 14.46 31.47
N GLU A 140 1.90 15.00 32.54
CA GLU A 140 3.06 15.90 32.48
C GLU A 140 4.29 15.27 31.83
N ASN A 141 4.49 13.96 32.05
CA ASN A 141 5.65 13.23 31.52
C ASN A 141 5.49 12.73 30.08
N SER A 142 4.35 13.00 29.43
CA SER A 142 4.08 12.59 28.05
C SER A 142 4.25 13.75 27.07
N VAL A 143 4.84 13.45 25.91
CA VAL A 143 4.90 14.38 24.78
C VAL A 143 4.33 13.75 23.52
N CYS A 144 3.32 14.42 22.97
CA CYS A 144 2.66 14.01 21.74
C CYS A 144 3.20 14.73 20.51
N PHE A 145 3.24 14.00 19.40
CA PHE A 145 3.73 14.47 18.13
C PHE A 145 2.75 14.12 17.00
N LYS A 146 2.74 14.94 15.96
CA LYS A 146 2.00 14.75 14.72
C LYS A 146 2.94 14.95 13.54
N LYS A 147 2.83 14.10 12.53
CA LYS A 147 3.36 14.33 11.20
C LYS A 147 2.25 14.08 10.18
N GLU A 148 2.09 15.02 9.27
CA GLU A 148 1.32 14.78 8.05
C GLU A 148 2.14 13.85 7.17
N VAL A 149 1.55 12.73 6.80
CA VAL A 149 2.16 11.81 5.86
C VAL A 149 1.65 12.16 4.47
N GLU A 150 2.44 11.83 3.45
CA GLU A 150 1.92 11.85 2.11
C GLU A 150 0.83 10.78 2.05
N VAL A 151 -0.42 11.24 2.09
CA VAL A 151 -1.56 10.38 1.80
C VAL A 151 -1.36 10.00 0.37
N ASN A 152 -1.34 8.71 0.08
CA ASN A 152 -1.60 8.30 -1.27
C ASN A 152 -2.94 8.97 -1.65
N PRO A 153 -3.02 9.91 -2.61
CA PRO A 153 -4.20 10.75 -2.87
C PRO A 153 -5.44 9.98 -3.36
N LEU A 154 -5.37 8.66 -3.23
CA LEU A 154 -6.20 7.60 -3.78
C LEU A 154 -6.63 6.66 -2.65
N GLY A 155 -6.42 7.12 -1.40
CA GLY A 155 -6.84 6.50 -0.16
C GLY A 155 -8.35 6.31 -0.12
N LYS A 156 -8.73 5.03 -0.08
CA LYS A 156 -10.00 4.49 0.38
C LYS A 156 -11.23 4.87 -0.46
N ILE A 157 -11.50 4.02 -1.44
CA ILE A 157 -12.67 3.16 -1.26
C ILE A 157 -12.25 1.70 -1.43
N CYS A 158 -12.07 1.00 -0.32
CA CYS A 158 -12.08 -0.45 -0.29
C CYS A 158 -13.54 -0.85 -0.12
N TYR A 159 -14.14 -1.48 -1.14
CA TYR A 159 -15.47 -2.04 -0.99
C TYR A 159 -15.32 -3.38 -0.28
N THR A 160 -15.68 -3.44 0.99
CA THR A 160 -15.54 -4.67 1.78
C THR A 160 -16.46 -5.79 1.29
N ASP A 161 -17.38 -5.46 0.38
CA ASP A 161 -18.33 -6.36 -0.26
C ASP A 161 -18.87 -5.75 -1.57
N PHE A 162 -19.62 -6.57 -2.30
CA PHE A 162 -20.30 -6.20 -3.56
C PHE A 162 -21.24 -5.00 -3.40
N ASP A 163 -21.93 -4.88 -2.26
CA ASP A 163 -22.97 -3.87 -2.06
C ASP A 163 -22.39 -2.47 -1.98
N GLN A 164 -21.21 -2.32 -1.38
CA GLN A 164 -20.52 -1.04 -1.33
C GLN A 164 -20.01 -0.61 -2.71
N LEU A 165 -19.43 -1.54 -3.49
CA LEU A 165 -18.96 -1.25 -4.86
C LEU A 165 -20.11 -0.85 -5.76
N ASN A 166 -21.21 -1.61 -5.67
CA ASN A 166 -22.43 -1.30 -6.39
C ASN A 166 -22.96 0.07 -5.99
N SER A 167 -23.03 0.39 -4.69
CA SER A 167 -23.50 1.69 -4.19
C SER A 167 -22.68 2.86 -4.74
N PHE A 168 -21.36 2.74 -4.79
CA PHE A 168 -20.51 3.76 -5.39
C PHE A 168 -20.74 3.91 -6.90
N ILE A 169 -20.84 2.80 -7.63
CA ILE A 169 -21.10 2.85 -9.07
C ILE A 169 -22.44 3.53 -9.35
N GLN A 170 -23.47 3.25 -8.54
CA GLN A 170 -24.75 3.94 -8.61
C GLN A 170 -24.62 5.43 -8.28
N GLU A 171 -23.85 5.80 -7.23
CA GLU A 171 -23.63 7.20 -6.84
C GLU A 171 -22.89 8.00 -7.93
N LYS A 172 -21.80 7.44 -8.47
CA LYS A 172 -20.97 8.10 -9.49
C LYS A 172 -21.59 8.13 -10.86
N ASN A 173 -22.58 7.27 -11.12
CA ASN A 173 -23.29 7.11 -12.38
C ASN A 173 -22.43 6.66 -13.57
N THR A 174 -21.29 7.29 -13.85
CA THR A 174 -20.34 6.90 -14.90
C THR A 174 -18.91 7.09 -14.42
N GLY A 175 -17.98 6.23 -14.81
CA GLY A 175 -16.58 6.38 -14.44
C GLY A 175 -15.73 5.15 -14.74
N GLN A 176 -14.53 5.13 -14.18
CA GLN A 176 -13.59 4.01 -14.27
C GLN A 176 -12.87 3.76 -12.93
N ILE A 177 -12.53 2.50 -12.65
CA ILE A 177 -11.79 2.04 -11.47
C ILE A 177 -10.64 1.15 -11.94
N LEU A 178 -9.41 1.43 -11.50
CA LEU A 178 -8.28 0.51 -11.65
C LEU A 178 -8.35 -0.58 -10.57
N ILE A 179 -8.14 -1.82 -10.97
CA ILE A 179 -8.34 -3.01 -10.14
C ILE A 179 -7.02 -3.67 -9.75
N ASP A 180 -6.16 -3.91 -10.74
CA ASP A 180 -4.92 -4.64 -10.53
C ASP A 180 -3.86 -4.20 -11.54
N TYR A 181 -2.60 -4.47 -11.20
CA TYR A 181 -1.49 -4.48 -12.15
C TYR A 181 -0.47 -5.58 -11.80
N ARG A 182 0.04 -6.27 -12.82
CA ARG A 182 0.99 -7.37 -12.66
C ARG A 182 1.96 -7.51 -13.82
N LEU A 183 3.10 -8.16 -13.59
CA LEU A 183 4.04 -8.48 -14.66
C LEU A 183 3.35 -9.44 -15.62
N LEU A 184 3.57 -9.21 -16.91
CA LEU A 184 3.13 -10.13 -17.94
C LEU A 184 4.21 -11.21 -18.08
N SER A 185 3.96 -12.41 -17.55
CA SER A 185 4.98 -13.46 -17.37
C SER A 185 5.73 -13.82 -18.65
N ASP A 186 5.03 -13.77 -19.78
CA ASP A 186 5.58 -14.15 -21.08
C ASP A 186 6.24 -12.97 -21.80
N TYR A 187 6.32 -11.80 -21.16
CA TYR A 187 6.78 -10.55 -21.77
C TYR A 187 7.52 -9.70 -20.75
N GLU A 188 8.84 -9.83 -20.75
CA GLU A 188 9.73 -9.18 -19.80
C GLU A 188 9.63 -7.64 -19.88
N GLY A 189 9.64 -6.99 -18.71
CA GLY A 189 9.50 -5.53 -18.62
C GLY A 189 8.09 -5.00 -18.93
N MET A 190 7.11 -5.87 -19.24
CA MET A 190 5.73 -5.48 -19.50
C MET A 190 4.83 -5.69 -18.28
N VAL A 191 3.92 -4.73 -18.06
CA VAL A 191 2.94 -4.77 -16.97
C VAL A 191 1.54 -4.77 -17.56
N LEU A 192 0.69 -5.70 -17.12
CA LEU A 192 -0.73 -5.75 -17.42
C LEU A 192 -1.52 -5.01 -16.34
N GLY A 193 -2.22 -3.94 -16.71
CA GLY A 193 -3.25 -3.27 -15.92
C GLY A 193 -4.65 -3.83 -16.18
N ILE A 194 -5.51 -3.78 -15.18
CA ILE A 194 -6.90 -4.27 -15.24
C ILE A 194 -7.81 -3.24 -14.59
N GLY A 195 -8.88 -2.81 -15.25
CA GLY A 195 -9.84 -1.83 -14.74
C GLY A 195 -11.30 -2.14 -15.10
N ILE A 196 -12.25 -1.51 -14.40
CA ILE A 196 -13.69 -1.49 -14.72
C ILE A 196 -14.04 -0.12 -15.27
N ILE A 197 -14.70 -0.08 -16.43
CA ILE A 197 -15.48 1.08 -16.90
C ILE A 197 -16.95 0.83 -16.59
N PHE A 198 -17.64 1.84 -16.05
CA PHE A 198 -19.04 1.74 -15.71
C PHE A 198 -19.87 2.94 -16.15
N GLY A 199 -21.15 2.67 -16.41
CA GLY A 199 -22.20 3.63 -16.69
C GLY A 199 -23.54 3.10 -16.20
N ALA A 200 -23.83 3.32 -14.92
CA ALA A 200 -24.96 2.81 -14.17
C ALA A 200 -26.31 3.17 -14.81
N ALA A 201 -26.53 4.45 -15.20
CA ALA A 201 -27.78 4.87 -15.86
C ALA A 201 -28.06 4.14 -17.18
N ASN A 202 -27.05 3.56 -17.82
CA ASN A 202 -27.16 2.88 -19.10
C ASN A 202 -26.91 1.37 -18.99
N GLU A 203 -26.81 0.83 -17.76
CA GLU A 203 -26.44 -0.57 -17.48
C GLU A 203 -25.16 -1.01 -18.21
N ARG A 204 -24.21 -0.07 -18.39
CA ARG A 204 -22.94 -0.35 -19.07
C ARG A 204 -21.90 -0.75 -18.03
N TYR A 205 -21.46 -1.99 -18.09
CA TYR A 205 -20.33 -2.50 -17.30
C TYR A 205 -19.36 -3.14 -18.27
N ALA A 206 -18.16 -2.60 -18.34
CA ALA A 206 -17.10 -3.13 -19.17
C ALA A 206 -15.88 -3.41 -18.32
N LEU A 207 -15.29 -4.59 -18.52
CA LEU A 207 -13.92 -4.81 -18.09
C LEU A 207 -13.05 -4.14 -19.14
N ASP A 208 -12.36 -3.10 -18.73
CA ASP A 208 -11.31 -2.55 -19.54
C ASP A 208 -10.01 -3.22 -19.16
N VAL A 209 -9.45 -3.99 -20.10
CA VAL A 209 -8.07 -4.44 -19.99
C VAL A 209 -7.21 -3.30 -20.49
N GLU A 210 -7.37 -2.16 -19.83
CA GLU A 210 -6.74 -0.91 -20.15
C GLU A 210 -5.34 -0.96 -19.56
N TRP A 211 -4.35 -0.59 -20.37
CA TRP A 211 -2.94 -0.43 -20.01
C TRP A 211 -2.17 -1.73 -19.84
N ILE A 212 -1.75 -2.34 -20.95
CA ILE A 212 -0.38 -2.86 -20.91
C ILE A 212 0.52 -1.63 -20.89
N SER A 213 1.03 -1.25 -19.71
CA SER A 213 1.91 -0.10 -19.55
C SER A 213 3.36 -0.57 -19.70
N PHE A 214 4.05 0.06 -20.63
CA PHE A 214 5.40 -0.27 -21.03
C PHE A 214 6.36 0.70 -20.35
N GLY A 215 7.04 0.21 -19.32
CA GLY A 215 8.07 0.97 -18.59
C GLY A 215 7.70 2.37 -18.17
N LEU A 216 6.98 2.47 -17.05
CA LEU A 216 7.00 3.57 -16.07
C LEU A 216 7.50 4.96 -16.55
N ASP A 217 6.90 5.51 -17.61
CA ASP A 217 6.89 6.95 -17.83
C ASP A 217 5.54 7.38 -18.40
N LEU A 218 4.83 8.15 -17.59
CA LEU A 218 3.65 8.95 -17.93
C LEU A 218 4.02 10.11 -18.87
N LEU A 219 4.83 9.84 -19.91
CA LEU A 219 5.34 10.83 -20.87
C LEU A 219 5.02 10.43 -22.31
N GLY A 220 3.77 10.06 -22.57
CA GLY A 220 3.13 10.46 -23.82
C GLY A 220 3.24 9.54 -25.03
N GLU A 221 3.85 8.36 -24.92
CA GLU A 221 3.69 7.29 -25.94
C GLU A 221 2.81 6.16 -25.39
N ASN A 222 1.61 6.51 -24.91
CA ASN A 222 0.57 5.52 -24.74
C ASN A 222 0.13 5.06 -26.14
N LEU A 223 0.49 3.84 -26.53
CA LEU A 223 -0.14 3.16 -27.66
C LEU A 223 -1.52 2.70 -27.20
N THR A 224 -2.49 3.61 -27.17
CA THR A 224 -3.86 3.34 -26.73
C THR A 224 -4.58 2.46 -27.75
N MET A 225 -4.42 1.15 -27.59
CA MET A 225 -5.43 0.18 -28.01
C MET A 225 -6.16 -0.31 -26.76
N SER A 226 -7.38 0.14 -26.53
CA SER A 226 -8.23 -0.34 -25.45
C SER A 226 -9.19 -1.41 -25.96
N TYR A 227 -9.33 -2.50 -25.20
CA TYR A 227 -10.33 -3.52 -25.44
C TYR A 227 -11.20 -3.64 -24.21
N SER A 228 -12.45 -3.26 -24.41
CA SER A 228 -13.49 -3.40 -23.42
C SER A 228 -14.27 -4.69 -23.66
N TYR A 229 -14.26 -5.59 -22.68
CA TYR A 229 -15.21 -6.70 -22.63
C TYR A 229 -16.49 -6.20 -21.96
N GLN A 230 -17.62 -6.28 -22.66
CA GLN A 230 -18.89 -5.88 -22.08
C GLN A 230 -19.55 -7.01 -21.31
N PHE A 231 -20.10 -6.68 -20.16
CA PHE A 231 -20.84 -7.59 -19.29
C PHE A 231 -22.28 -7.11 -19.12
N THR A 232 -23.20 -8.06 -18.99
CA THR A 232 -24.63 -7.77 -18.83
C THR A 232 -24.98 -7.16 -17.47
N ASN A 233 -24.12 -7.35 -16.47
CA ASN A 233 -24.25 -6.72 -15.15
C ASN A 233 -22.90 -6.74 -14.43
N LEU A 234 -22.76 -5.87 -13.42
CA LEU A 234 -21.57 -5.78 -12.58
C LEU A 234 -21.17 -7.14 -11.99
N LYS A 235 -22.12 -7.93 -11.48
CA LYS A 235 -21.80 -9.21 -10.85
C LYS A 235 -21.11 -10.20 -11.80
N SER A 236 -21.55 -10.27 -13.06
CA SER A 236 -20.96 -11.16 -14.07
C SER A 236 -19.53 -10.73 -14.43
N LEU A 237 -19.26 -9.43 -14.43
CA LEU A 237 -17.90 -8.90 -14.60
C LEU A 237 -17.01 -9.34 -13.43
N LEU A 238 -17.47 -9.17 -12.20
CA LEU A 238 -16.71 -9.52 -11.00
C LEU A 238 -16.46 -11.03 -10.89
N ASP A 239 -17.46 -11.85 -11.22
CA ASP A 239 -17.32 -13.31 -11.27
C ASP A 239 -16.24 -13.72 -12.31
N TYR A 240 -16.20 -13.05 -13.46
CA TYR A 240 -15.15 -13.27 -14.47
C TYR A 240 -13.76 -12.87 -13.99
N LEU A 241 -13.61 -11.72 -13.31
CA LEU A 241 -12.33 -11.30 -12.73
C LEU A 241 -11.78 -12.33 -11.72
N ALA A 242 -12.65 -12.87 -10.87
CA ALA A 242 -12.27 -13.88 -9.90
C ALA A 242 -11.82 -15.18 -10.57
N ILE A 243 -12.59 -15.67 -11.55
CA ILE A 243 -12.30 -16.95 -12.23
C ILE A 243 -11.06 -16.86 -13.12
N THR A 244 -10.98 -15.83 -13.96
CA THR A 244 -9.97 -15.75 -15.02
C THR A 244 -8.65 -15.21 -14.51
N TYR A 245 -8.70 -14.28 -13.56
CA TYR A 245 -7.51 -13.56 -13.11
C TYR A 245 -7.16 -13.78 -11.64
N SER A 246 -7.94 -14.57 -10.91
CA SER A 246 -7.76 -14.81 -9.47
C SER A 246 -7.76 -13.51 -8.66
N ILE A 247 -8.53 -12.51 -9.10
CA ILE A 247 -8.66 -11.21 -8.45
C ILE A 247 -9.85 -11.27 -7.51
N ASP A 248 -9.60 -11.10 -6.20
CA ASP A 248 -10.66 -10.83 -5.25
C ASP A 248 -11.06 -9.36 -5.34
N VAL A 249 -12.23 -9.12 -5.91
CA VAL A 249 -12.76 -7.77 -6.12
C VAL A 249 -13.22 -7.08 -4.84
N THR A 250 -13.25 -7.79 -3.70
CA THR A 250 -13.55 -7.24 -2.37
C THR A 250 -12.31 -6.66 -1.68
N ASP A 251 -11.14 -6.80 -2.30
CA ASP A 251 -9.87 -6.26 -1.84
C ASP A 251 -9.11 -5.61 -3.01
N ILE A 252 -9.76 -4.67 -3.70
CA ILE A 252 -9.18 -3.94 -4.83
C ILE A 252 -8.39 -2.73 -4.31
N PRO A 253 -7.04 -2.76 -4.33
CA PRO A 253 -6.25 -1.59 -3.99
C PRO A 253 -6.21 -0.66 -5.20
N ILE A 254 -6.80 0.53 -5.10
CA ILE A 254 -6.64 1.52 -6.15
C ILE A 254 -5.26 2.18 -6.01
N LYS A 255 -4.30 1.65 -6.76
CA LYS A 255 -2.89 2.08 -6.76
C LYS A 255 -2.65 3.01 -7.94
N TYR A 256 -2.07 4.19 -7.74
CA TYR A 256 -1.71 5.04 -8.88
C TYR A 256 -0.25 5.51 -8.87
N LYS A 257 0.59 4.83 -8.10
CA LYS A 257 2.02 4.78 -8.37
C LYS A 257 2.42 3.31 -8.44
N ILE A 258 2.90 2.93 -9.60
CA ILE A 258 3.52 1.62 -9.79
C ILE A 258 4.74 1.60 -8.87
N ASP A 259 4.86 0.53 -8.09
CA ASP A 259 6.04 0.27 -7.28
C ASP A 259 7.25 0.15 -8.22
N SER A 260 8.05 1.22 -8.31
CA SER A 260 9.18 1.29 -9.22
C SER A 260 10.32 0.35 -8.86
N GLU A 261 10.35 -0.18 -7.63
CA GLU A 261 11.29 -1.23 -7.24
C GLU A 261 10.81 -2.60 -7.73
N LYS A 262 9.50 -2.86 -7.70
CA LYS A 262 8.90 -4.11 -8.20
C LYS A 262 8.68 -4.14 -9.72
N PHE A 263 8.56 -2.97 -10.33
CA PHE A 263 8.29 -2.78 -11.74
C PHE A 263 9.17 -1.64 -12.27
N PRO A 264 10.48 -1.88 -12.45
CA PRO A 264 11.41 -0.86 -12.94
C PRO A 264 11.00 -0.32 -14.32
N ASN A 265 11.43 0.91 -14.65
CA ASN A 265 11.22 1.46 -15.98
C ASN A 265 12.31 0.96 -16.95
N PRO A 266 12.04 -0.01 -17.86
CA PRO A 266 12.98 -0.48 -18.87
C PRO A 266 13.49 0.60 -19.84
N PHE A 267 12.78 1.71 -20.06
CA PHE A 267 13.29 2.81 -20.89
C PHE A 267 14.36 3.66 -20.18
N LYS A 268 14.32 3.70 -18.84
CA LYS A 268 15.30 4.41 -18.00
C LYS A 268 16.42 3.50 -17.50
N ASP A 269 16.30 2.19 -17.73
CA ASP A 269 17.25 1.16 -17.32
C ASP A 269 17.91 0.54 -18.56
N GLU A 270 19.17 0.89 -18.80
CA GLU A 270 19.93 0.41 -19.97
C GLU A 270 20.11 -1.12 -19.98
N GLU A 271 20.05 -1.79 -18.82
CA GLU A 271 20.16 -3.25 -18.73
C GLU A 271 18.85 -3.95 -19.12
N LEU A 272 17.70 -3.37 -18.78
CA LEU A 272 16.38 -3.95 -19.04
C LEU A 272 15.82 -3.62 -20.43
N LYS A 273 16.30 -2.54 -21.06
CA LYS A 273 15.80 -2.07 -22.36
C LYS A 273 15.82 -3.11 -23.48
N PRO A 274 16.88 -3.92 -23.69
CA PRO A 274 16.92 -4.86 -24.81
C PRO A 274 15.87 -5.98 -24.70
N ALA A 275 15.71 -6.57 -23.52
CA ALA A 275 14.73 -7.64 -23.28
C ALA A 275 13.28 -7.15 -23.41
N PHE A 276 13.05 -5.91 -22.98
CA PHE A 276 11.78 -5.22 -23.17
C PHE A 276 11.46 -5.02 -24.67
N GLU A 277 12.42 -4.53 -25.47
CA GLU A 277 12.19 -4.28 -26.91
C GLU A 277 11.87 -5.58 -27.68
N GLU A 278 12.52 -6.70 -27.33
CA GLU A 278 12.21 -8.01 -27.88
C GLU A 278 10.79 -8.49 -27.47
N SER A 279 10.47 -8.38 -26.18
CA SER A 279 9.14 -8.72 -25.66
C SER A 279 8.05 -7.88 -26.33
N TRP A 280 8.31 -6.60 -26.55
CA TRP A 280 7.41 -5.70 -27.25
C TRP A 280 7.16 -6.10 -28.71
N ALA A 281 8.21 -6.50 -29.43
CA ALA A 281 8.08 -6.98 -30.80
C ALA A 281 7.23 -8.26 -30.89
N ARG A 282 7.48 -9.22 -29.99
CA ARG A 282 6.68 -10.46 -29.88
C ARG A 282 5.22 -10.16 -29.53
N PHE A 283 5.00 -9.26 -28.58
CA PHE A 283 3.66 -8.92 -28.11
C PHE A 283 2.78 -8.43 -29.26
N LYS A 284 3.29 -7.50 -30.07
CA LYS A 284 2.54 -6.98 -31.23
C LYS A 284 2.11 -8.07 -32.21
N GLN A 285 2.94 -9.09 -32.43
CA GLN A 285 2.62 -10.21 -33.31
C GLN A 285 1.54 -11.11 -32.71
N ASP A 286 1.74 -11.56 -31.47
CA ASP A 286 0.80 -12.40 -30.73
C ASP A 286 -0.56 -11.71 -30.55
N PHE A 287 -0.52 -10.41 -30.35
CA PHE A 287 -1.68 -9.54 -30.24
C PHE A 287 -2.46 -9.45 -31.56
N ALA A 288 -1.79 -9.19 -32.68
CA ALA A 288 -2.41 -9.19 -34.01
C ALA A 288 -3.00 -10.56 -34.39
N ALA A 289 -2.45 -11.65 -33.84
CA ALA A 289 -2.95 -13.01 -34.01
C ALA A 289 -4.14 -13.36 -33.10
N GLY A 290 -4.59 -12.44 -32.22
CA GLY A 290 -5.73 -12.64 -31.35
C GLY A 290 -5.48 -13.53 -30.13
N LYS A 291 -4.22 -13.76 -29.75
CA LYS A 291 -3.84 -14.65 -28.65
C LYS A 291 -4.37 -14.23 -27.27
N PHE A 292 -4.74 -12.96 -27.10
CA PHE A 292 -5.25 -12.39 -25.84
C PHE A 292 -6.78 -12.21 -25.80
N LEU A 293 -7.48 -12.59 -26.88
CA LEU A 293 -8.93 -12.50 -26.94
C LEU A 293 -9.53 -13.76 -26.35
N ASP A 294 -10.29 -13.64 -25.25
CA ASP A 294 -11.13 -14.75 -24.80
C ASP A 294 -12.27 -14.92 -25.82
N PRO A 295 -12.31 -16.02 -26.59
CA PRO A 295 -13.30 -16.20 -27.64
C PRO A 295 -14.73 -16.42 -27.11
N SER A 296 -14.89 -16.63 -25.80
CA SER A 296 -16.20 -16.79 -25.15
C SER A 296 -16.89 -15.46 -24.84
N LEU A 297 -16.17 -14.33 -24.90
CA LEU A 297 -16.69 -13.02 -24.58
C LEU A 297 -17.00 -12.18 -25.83
N LYS A 298 -18.02 -11.32 -25.72
CA LYS A 298 -18.37 -10.37 -26.78
C LYS A 298 -17.44 -9.15 -26.71
N LEU A 299 -16.46 -9.12 -27.59
CA LEU A 299 -15.58 -7.96 -27.77
C LEU A 299 -16.39 -6.75 -28.25
N VAL A 300 -16.26 -5.61 -27.58
CA VAL A 300 -16.81 -4.33 -28.07
C VAL A 300 -15.66 -3.35 -28.21
N TYR A 301 -15.37 -3.02 -29.47
CA TYR A 301 -14.24 -2.18 -29.86
C TYR A 301 -14.51 -0.70 -29.59
N THR A 302 -13.48 0.02 -29.13
CA THR A 302 -13.42 1.49 -29.15
C THR A 302 -12.16 1.92 -29.90
N SER A 303 -12.33 2.69 -30.97
CA SER A 303 -11.39 2.93 -32.10
C SER A 303 -9.91 3.24 -31.79
N PRO A 304 -8.99 2.99 -32.76
CA PRO A 304 -7.60 3.46 -32.77
C PRO A 304 -7.49 4.81 -33.54
N PRO A 305 -6.29 5.40 -33.63
CA PRO A 305 -5.66 5.28 -34.94
C PRO A 305 -4.13 5.07 -34.87
N PHE A 306 -3.69 4.00 -35.50
CA PHE A 306 -2.49 4.07 -36.35
C PHE A 306 -2.99 4.08 -37.79
N THR A 307 -3.05 5.28 -38.38
CA THR A 307 -2.80 5.43 -39.81
C THR A 307 -1.31 5.66 -39.96
N GLU A 308 -0.69 4.92 -40.89
CA GLU A 308 0.74 4.87 -41.22
C GLU A 308 1.52 6.19 -41.10
#